data_AF-A0A843EL60-F1
#
_entry.id   AF-A0A843EL60-F1
#
_cell.length_a   1.000
_cell.length_b   1.000
_cell.length_c   1.000
_cell.angle_alpha   90.00
_cell.angle_beta   90.00
_cell.angle_gamma   90.00
#
_symmetry.space_group_name_H-M   'P 1'
#
loop_
_entity.id
_entity.type
_entity.pdbx_description
1 polymer ?
#
loop_
_entity_poly.entity_id
_entity_poly.type
_entity_poly.pdbx_seq_one_letter_code
_entity_poly.pdbx_strand_id
1 'polypeptide(L)'
;MLNKIKRKINDLTITKRLKDEEERNVFLKEVGCIDLGIIVGIVTYVICLYTHFDIYGWNFGLVLSPLFAGYAESLAAKRYLEESTGAISAFILFLITVVYGFIISNPTLGFNVITAGSIVIILQAAFPIAVNYFLIATVLAIISHVTGVFKKITRFIWNTYEKIFKKEPKTKERYNEKQTKKVRNFYDGELDMNNLGVLLLTIEDSPKELNIIEYKGIYESTHIFSYKRREEIKSGIEDSLEKELLLCTKIAEDKALLKLIKQLRADGCNGVLNLNTAIETLGPNKGENLSQVVMRGTGIVFEEEEDVSSL
;
A
#
# COMPACT_ATOMS: atom_id res chain seq x y z
N MET A 1 -44.06 22.91 14.30
CA MET A 1 -43.13 23.61 13.37
C MET A 1 -41.80 23.99 14.03
N LEU A 2 -41.80 24.62 15.22
CA LEU A 2 -40.59 25.01 15.96
C LEU A 2 -39.59 23.87 16.25
N ASN A 3 -40.06 22.68 16.66
CA ASN A 3 -39.18 21.55 16.97
C ASN A 3 -38.38 21.03 15.76
N LYS A 4 -38.93 21.18 14.55
CA LYS A 4 -38.27 20.76 13.30
C LYS A 4 -37.16 21.74 12.90
N ILE A 5 -37.37 23.03 13.16
CA ILE A 5 -36.39 24.10 12.92
C ILE A 5 -35.23 24.00 13.93
N LYS A 6 -35.55 23.75 15.22
CA LYS A 6 -34.53 23.60 16.27
C LYS A 6 -33.60 22.41 16.04
N ARG A 7 -34.12 21.27 15.55
CA ARG A 7 -33.29 20.13 15.12
C ARG A 7 -32.36 20.49 13.97
N LYS A 8 -32.89 21.14 12.93
CA LYS A 8 -32.10 21.51 11.74
C LYS A 8 -30.93 22.45 12.07
N ILE A 9 -31.12 23.39 13.00
CA ILE A 9 -30.06 24.29 13.48
C ILE A 9 -28.99 23.53 14.28
N ASN A 10 -29.41 22.60 15.13
CA ASN A 10 -28.48 21.79 15.92
C ASN A 10 -27.64 20.88 15.03
N ASP A 11 -28.26 20.24 14.03
CA ASP A 11 -27.55 19.39 13.08
C ASP A 11 -26.52 20.18 12.28
N LEU A 12 -26.85 21.39 11.80
CA LEU A 12 -25.90 22.29 11.11
C LEU A 12 -24.71 22.71 11.99
N THR A 13 -24.97 22.94 13.28
CA THR A 13 -23.92 23.36 14.23
C THR A 13 -22.96 22.21 14.51
N ILE A 14 -23.48 20.98 14.61
CA ILE A 14 -22.69 19.75 14.78
C ILE A 14 -21.86 19.48 13.51
N THR A 15 -22.45 19.58 12.32
CA THR A 15 -21.70 19.36 11.07
C THR A 15 -20.56 20.36 10.90
N LYS A 16 -20.80 21.63 11.25
CA LYS A 16 -19.75 22.66 11.19
C LYS A 16 -18.60 22.36 12.16
N ARG A 17 -18.89 21.96 13.40
CA ARG A 17 -17.85 21.57 14.35
C ARG A 17 -17.05 20.35 13.89
N LEU A 18 -17.72 19.32 13.36
CA LEU A 18 -17.05 18.12 12.86
C LEU A 18 -16.10 18.47 11.70
N LYS A 19 -16.52 19.36 10.80
CA LYS A 19 -15.69 19.85 9.70
C LYS A 19 -14.47 20.63 10.21
N ASP A 20 -14.66 21.53 11.19
CA ASP A 20 -13.55 22.29 11.80
C ASP A 20 -12.55 21.36 12.52
N GLU A 21 -13.01 20.27 13.15
CA GLU A 21 -12.11 19.28 13.77
C GLU A 21 -11.35 18.43 12.75
N GLU A 22 -12.00 18.08 11.64
CA GLU A 22 -11.37 17.34 10.55
C GLU A 22 -10.30 18.18 9.85
N GLU A 23 -10.60 19.43 9.50
CA GLU A 23 -9.62 20.38 8.93
C GLU A 23 -8.43 20.61 9.87
N ARG A 24 -8.67 20.77 11.18
CA ARG A 24 -7.60 20.90 12.19
C ARG A 24 -6.70 19.66 12.25
N ASN A 25 -7.27 18.47 12.15
CA ASN A 25 -6.51 17.22 12.19
C ASN A 25 -5.67 17.01 10.92
N VAL A 26 -6.16 17.45 9.76
CA VAL A 26 -5.39 17.44 8.51
C VAL A 26 -4.21 18.41 8.62
N PHE A 27 -4.45 19.65 9.06
CA PHE A 27 -3.39 20.65 9.24
C PHE A 27 -2.29 20.19 10.21
N LEU A 28 -2.64 19.58 11.34
CA LEU A 28 -1.65 19.06 12.30
C LEU A 28 -0.79 17.94 11.70
N LYS A 29 -1.37 17.09 10.84
CA LYS A 29 -0.63 16.04 10.14
C LYS A 29 0.31 16.60 9.09
N GLU A 30 -0.09 17.65 8.37
CA GLU A 30 0.77 18.36 7.41
C GLU A 30 2.00 18.95 8.11
N VAL A 31 1.79 19.71 9.20
CA VAL A 31 2.87 20.27 10.00
C VAL A 31 3.81 19.17 10.52
N GLY A 32 3.26 18.08 11.02
CA GLY A 32 4.06 16.94 11.49
C GLY A 32 4.91 16.28 10.39
N CYS A 33 4.42 16.24 9.15
CA CYS A 33 5.20 15.72 8.01
C CYS A 33 6.37 16.66 7.65
N ILE A 34 6.14 17.97 7.71
CA ILE A 34 7.17 19.00 7.46
C ILE A 34 8.26 18.93 8.52
N ASP A 35 7.88 18.84 9.81
CA ASP A 35 8.83 18.74 10.92
C ASP A 35 9.71 17.49 10.81
N LEU A 36 9.12 16.35 10.42
CA LEU A 36 9.87 15.12 10.17
C LEU A 36 10.89 15.31 9.03
N GLY A 37 10.47 15.93 7.93
CA GLY A 37 11.37 16.28 6.83
C GLY A 37 12.55 17.14 7.30
N ILE A 38 12.29 18.18 8.09
CA ILE A 38 13.33 19.06 8.65
C ILE A 38 14.33 18.28 9.51
N ILE A 39 13.84 17.42 10.40
CA ILE A 39 14.70 16.59 11.27
C ILE A 39 15.62 15.69 10.43
N VAL A 40 15.07 15.01 9.42
CA VAL A 40 15.85 14.14 8.53
C VAL A 40 16.91 14.94 7.76
N GLY A 41 16.56 16.14 7.29
CA GLY A 41 17.52 17.05 6.66
C GLY A 41 18.67 17.43 7.60
N ILE A 42 18.36 17.86 8.83
CA ILE A 42 19.38 18.22 9.83
C ILE A 42 20.29 17.03 10.14
N VAL A 43 19.73 15.84 10.37
CA VAL A 43 20.52 14.62 10.62
C VAL A 43 21.44 14.32 9.44
N THR A 44 20.92 14.42 8.21
CA THR A 44 21.71 14.22 6.99
C THR A 44 22.87 15.21 6.91
N TYR A 45 22.61 16.49 7.22
CA TYR A 45 23.63 17.53 7.23
C TYR A 45 24.74 17.23 8.25
N VAL A 46 24.36 16.83 9.47
CA VAL A 46 25.31 16.47 10.54
C VAL A 46 26.16 15.27 10.14
N ILE A 47 25.57 14.25 9.51
CA ILE A 47 26.31 13.08 9.02
C ILE A 47 27.32 13.50 7.93
N CYS A 48 26.91 14.35 6.98
CA CYS A 48 27.81 14.86 5.94
C CYS A 48 28.95 15.71 6.51
N LEU A 49 28.71 16.49 7.57
CA LEU A 49 29.76 17.22 8.30
C LEU A 49 30.73 16.28 9.02
N TYR A 50 30.22 15.28 9.75
CA TYR A 50 31.05 14.37 10.53
C TYR A 50 31.90 13.45 9.65
N THR A 51 31.36 13.04 8.51
CA THR A 51 32.05 12.15 7.57
C THR A 51 32.99 12.88 6.61
N HIS A 52 33.12 14.21 6.72
CA HIS A 52 33.86 15.06 5.78
C HIS A 52 33.50 14.73 4.33
N PHE A 53 32.18 14.67 4.06
CA PHE A 53 31.68 14.44 2.72
C PHE A 53 31.75 15.75 1.92
N ASP A 54 32.99 16.15 1.64
CA ASP A 54 33.36 17.38 0.98
C ASP A 54 34.19 17.06 -0.26
N ILE A 55 33.94 17.78 -1.35
CA ILE A 55 34.77 17.70 -2.55
C ILE A 55 35.27 19.11 -2.85
N TYR A 56 36.60 19.26 -2.92
CA TYR A 56 37.27 20.56 -3.07
C TYR A 56 36.87 21.60 -2.00
N GLY A 57 36.63 21.16 -0.75
CA GLY A 57 36.26 22.03 0.36
C GLY A 57 34.80 22.49 0.38
N TRP A 58 33.98 21.99 -0.55
CA TRP A 58 32.54 22.23 -0.56
C TRP A 58 31.79 21.05 0.06
N ASN A 59 31.07 21.29 1.15
CA ASN A 59 30.33 20.26 1.87
C ASN A 59 29.04 19.88 1.12
N PHE A 60 28.97 18.63 0.65
CA PHE A 60 27.82 18.12 -0.10
C PHE A 60 26.53 18.05 0.73
N GLY A 61 26.65 18.09 2.06
CA GLY A 61 25.53 18.18 2.98
C GLY A 61 24.64 19.40 2.72
N LEU A 62 25.18 20.49 2.16
CA LEU A 62 24.40 21.68 1.78
C LEU A 62 23.38 21.38 0.66
N VAL A 63 23.63 20.37 -0.18
CA VAL A 63 22.70 19.94 -1.24
C VAL A 63 21.88 18.74 -0.83
N LEU A 64 22.52 17.77 -0.15
CA LEU A 64 21.86 16.52 0.24
C LEU A 64 20.82 16.73 1.34
N SER A 65 21.08 17.62 2.31
CA SER A 65 20.15 17.84 3.42
C SER A 65 18.76 18.32 2.98
N PRO A 66 18.62 19.37 2.14
CA PRO A 66 17.32 19.74 1.59
C PRO A 66 16.64 18.62 0.80
N LEU A 67 17.42 17.85 0.02
CA LEU A 67 16.88 16.79 -0.83
C LEU A 67 16.31 15.62 -0.01
N PHE A 68 17.03 15.18 1.03
CA PHE A 68 16.55 14.14 1.94
C PHE A 68 15.41 14.62 2.83
N ALA A 69 15.36 15.90 3.20
CA ALA A 69 14.24 16.49 3.92
C ALA A 69 12.94 16.42 3.11
N GLY A 70 12.96 16.92 1.87
CA GLY A 70 11.80 16.87 0.97
C GLY A 70 11.35 15.45 0.64
N TYR A 71 12.31 14.53 0.49
CA TYR A 71 12.00 13.12 0.28
C TYR A 71 11.30 12.50 1.50
N ALA A 72 11.81 12.75 2.71
CA ALA A 72 11.23 12.23 3.95
C ALA A 72 9.83 12.81 4.21
N GLU A 73 9.65 14.11 4.00
CA GLU A 73 8.33 14.75 4.07
C GLU A 73 7.35 14.14 3.05
N SER A 74 7.76 14.01 1.78
CA SER A 74 6.88 13.46 0.73
C SER A 74 6.48 12.02 1.02
N LEU A 75 7.38 11.23 1.59
CA LEU A 75 7.11 9.86 2.01
C LEU A 75 6.13 9.80 3.19
N ALA A 76 6.30 10.69 4.17
CA ALA A 76 5.39 10.81 5.31
C ALA A 76 4.01 11.29 4.86
N ALA A 77 3.94 12.35 4.04
CA ALA A 77 2.71 12.91 3.51
C ALA A 77 1.93 11.86 2.71
N LYS A 78 2.58 11.14 1.79
CA LYS A 78 1.95 10.05 1.04
C LYS A 78 1.35 8.95 1.93
N ARG A 79 1.94 8.72 3.11
CA ARG A 79 1.48 7.68 4.04
C ARG A 79 0.37 8.15 5.00
N TYR A 80 0.38 9.42 5.39
CA TYR A 80 -0.52 9.96 6.42
C TYR A 80 -1.64 10.85 5.89
N LEU A 81 -1.46 11.43 4.71
CA LEU A 81 -2.35 12.40 4.08
C LEU A 81 -2.84 11.94 2.70
N GLU A 82 -2.27 10.85 2.13
CA GLU A 82 -2.54 10.34 0.77
C GLU A 82 -2.27 11.35 -0.38
N GLU A 83 -1.82 12.56 -0.04
CA GLU A 83 -1.43 13.65 -0.93
C GLU A 83 0.04 14.05 -0.71
N SER A 84 0.59 14.83 -1.65
CA SER A 84 1.95 15.39 -1.54
C SER A 84 1.88 16.79 -0.97
N THR A 85 2.57 17.04 0.14
CA THR A 85 2.72 18.38 0.74
C THR A 85 3.66 19.30 -0.05
N GLY A 86 4.22 18.84 -1.17
CA GLY A 86 5.02 19.68 -2.07
C GLY A 86 6.48 19.86 -1.67
N ALA A 87 6.99 19.06 -0.71
CA ALA A 87 8.37 19.09 -0.22
C ALA A 87 8.77 20.47 0.35
N ILE A 88 7.90 21.06 1.17
CA ILE A 88 8.10 22.38 1.79
C ILE A 88 9.35 22.39 2.68
N SER A 89 9.64 21.29 3.38
CA SER A 89 10.84 21.10 4.21
C SER A 89 12.13 21.21 3.39
N ALA A 90 12.16 20.72 2.15
CA ALA A 90 13.31 20.91 1.26
C ALA A 90 13.52 22.39 0.95
N PHE A 91 12.45 23.13 0.69
CA PHE A 91 12.54 24.56 0.41
C PHE A 91 13.04 25.35 1.61
N ILE A 92 12.53 25.06 2.82
CA ILE A 92 12.96 25.68 4.07
C ILE A 92 14.44 25.41 4.33
N LEU A 93 14.87 24.15 4.26
CA LEU A 93 16.28 23.78 4.49
C LEU A 93 17.21 24.30 3.40
N PHE A 94 16.77 24.34 2.15
CA PHE A 94 17.53 24.94 1.05
C PHE A 94 17.75 26.43 1.29
N LEU A 95 16.69 27.16 1.66
CA LEU A 95 16.81 28.58 1.96
C LEU A 95 17.76 28.83 3.14
N ILE A 96 17.62 28.06 4.22
CA ILE A 96 18.48 28.17 5.40
C ILE A 96 19.95 27.87 5.06
N THR A 97 20.22 26.79 4.35
CA THR A 97 21.58 26.38 3.98
C THR A 97 22.23 27.35 3.01
N VAL A 98 21.47 27.91 2.06
CA VAL A 98 21.97 28.94 1.14
C VAL A 98 22.26 30.24 1.88
N VAL A 99 21.33 30.74 2.70
CA VAL A 99 21.52 31.97 3.46
C VAL A 99 22.67 31.82 4.47
N TYR A 100 22.70 30.73 5.22
CA TYR A 100 23.77 30.50 6.19
C TYR A 100 25.13 30.32 5.51
N GLY A 101 25.22 29.45 4.50
CA GLY A 101 26.49 29.12 3.83
C GLY A 101 27.06 30.27 3.00
N PHE A 102 26.21 30.99 2.26
CA PHE A 102 26.68 32.03 1.33
C PHE A 102 26.58 33.46 1.86
N ILE A 103 25.58 33.78 2.69
CA ILE A 103 25.39 35.17 3.16
C ILE A 103 26.00 35.38 4.55
N ILE A 104 25.79 34.46 5.49
CA ILE A 104 26.23 34.65 6.89
C ILE A 104 27.68 34.18 7.08
N SER A 105 28.02 32.98 6.62
CA SER A 105 29.33 32.39 6.84
C SER A 105 30.43 32.97 5.93
N ASN A 106 30.07 33.79 4.95
CA ASN A 106 30.99 34.50 4.05
C ASN A 106 30.85 36.03 4.22
N PRO A 107 31.57 36.64 5.18
CA PRO A 107 31.41 38.05 5.55
C PRO A 107 31.84 39.05 4.45
N THR A 108 32.41 38.58 3.34
CA THR A 108 32.79 39.40 2.19
C THR A 108 31.62 39.73 1.25
N LEU A 109 30.49 39.03 1.36
CA LEU A 109 29.31 39.16 0.47
C LEU A 109 28.05 39.58 1.29
N GLY A 110 28.03 40.78 1.87
CA GLY A 110 26.78 41.35 2.41
C GLY A 110 25.72 41.56 1.30
N PHE A 111 24.44 41.81 1.60
CA PHE A 111 23.40 42.00 0.57
C PHE A 111 23.63 43.30 -0.24
N ASN A 112 24.35 43.21 -1.36
CA ASN A 112 24.73 44.36 -2.20
C ASN A 112 24.80 43.94 -3.69
N VAL A 113 24.93 44.90 -4.62
CA VAL A 113 24.99 44.61 -6.08
C VAL A 113 26.12 43.63 -6.43
N ILE A 114 27.24 43.71 -5.71
CA ILE A 114 28.37 42.80 -5.85
C ILE A 114 27.98 41.38 -5.47
N THR A 115 27.14 41.19 -4.45
CA THR A 115 26.67 39.86 -4.01
C THR A 115 25.67 39.27 -4.98
N ALA A 116 24.79 40.09 -5.56
CA ALA A 116 23.92 39.64 -6.66
C ALA A 116 24.74 39.20 -7.89
N GLY A 117 25.77 39.98 -8.27
CA GLY A 117 26.70 39.60 -9.34
C GLY A 117 27.52 38.36 -9.01
N SER A 118 27.96 38.21 -7.75
CA SER A 118 28.71 37.05 -7.28
C SER A 118 27.85 35.79 -7.28
N ILE A 119 26.57 35.85 -6.91
CA ILE A 119 25.63 34.72 -7.02
C ILE A 119 25.51 34.26 -8.47
N VAL A 120 25.41 35.18 -9.42
CA VAL A 120 25.33 34.85 -10.85
C VAL A 120 26.60 34.17 -11.34
N ILE A 121 27.78 34.66 -10.93
CA ILE A 121 29.07 34.07 -11.30
C ILE A 121 29.26 32.69 -10.63
N ILE A 122 28.88 32.55 -9.36
CA ILE A 122 28.89 31.27 -8.64
C ILE A 122 27.94 30.28 -9.31
N LEU A 123 26.74 30.71 -9.70
CA LEU A 123 25.76 29.86 -10.38
C LEU A 123 26.26 29.44 -11.78
N GLN A 124 26.90 30.36 -12.51
CA GLN A 124 27.57 30.05 -13.77
C GLN A 124 28.72 29.06 -13.60
N ALA A 125 29.51 29.16 -12.52
CA ALA A 125 30.59 28.22 -12.24
C ALA A 125 30.07 26.87 -11.71
N ALA A 126 28.94 26.87 -11.00
CA ALA A 126 28.28 25.67 -10.52
C ALA A 126 27.67 24.83 -11.64
N PHE A 127 27.27 25.44 -12.77
CA PHE A 127 26.70 24.72 -13.92
C PHE A 127 27.68 23.70 -14.53
N PRO A 128 28.91 24.07 -14.93
CA PRO A 128 29.92 23.13 -15.42
C PRO A 128 30.27 22.03 -14.39
N ILE A 129 30.33 22.40 -13.11
CA ILE A 129 30.60 21.46 -12.02
C ILE A 129 29.45 20.46 -11.89
N ALA A 130 28.20 20.92 -11.91
CA ALA A 130 27.01 20.09 -11.86
C ALA A 130 26.91 19.18 -13.08
N VAL A 131 27.20 19.68 -14.28
CA VAL A 131 27.22 18.88 -15.52
C VAL A 131 28.31 17.80 -15.45
N ASN A 132 29.49 18.11 -14.94
CA ASN A 132 30.55 17.12 -14.76
C ASN A 132 30.17 16.04 -13.74
N TYR A 133 29.61 16.40 -12.59
CA TYR A 133 29.12 15.42 -11.61
C TYR A 133 27.94 14.62 -12.15
N PHE A 134 27.06 15.23 -12.94
CA PHE A 134 25.96 14.54 -13.60
C PHE A 134 26.47 13.51 -14.63
N LEU A 135 27.50 13.86 -15.40
CA LEU A 135 28.18 12.93 -16.32
C LEU A 135 28.84 11.79 -15.56
N ILE A 136 29.58 12.07 -14.48
CA ILE A 136 30.21 11.05 -13.64
C ILE A 136 29.14 10.14 -13.01
N ALA A 137 28.07 10.72 -12.48
CA ALA A 137 26.95 9.96 -11.91
C ALA A 137 26.25 9.11 -12.97
N THR A 138 26.10 9.61 -14.20
CA THR A 138 25.53 8.87 -15.33
C THR A 138 26.42 7.70 -15.72
N VAL A 139 27.74 7.91 -15.84
CA VAL A 139 28.71 6.85 -16.13
C VAL A 139 28.72 5.81 -15.00
N LEU A 140 28.72 6.24 -13.74
CA LEU A 140 28.61 5.34 -12.59
C LEU A 140 27.27 4.60 -12.55
N ALA A 141 26.16 5.23 -12.97
CA ALA A 141 24.85 4.59 -13.07
C ALA A 141 24.82 3.52 -14.16
N ILE A 142 25.44 3.79 -15.32
CA ILE A 142 25.59 2.81 -16.40
C ILE A 142 26.48 1.64 -15.93
N ILE A 143 27.64 1.94 -15.34
CA ILE A 143 28.53 0.90 -14.78
C ILE A 143 27.81 0.10 -13.69
N SER A 144 27.08 0.77 -12.81
CA SER A 144 26.25 0.17 -11.76
C SER A 144 25.17 -0.76 -12.32
N HIS A 145 24.51 -0.34 -13.40
CA HIS A 145 23.46 -1.13 -14.06
C HIS A 145 24.04 -2.36 -14.75
N VAL A 146 25.17 -2.22 -15.43
CA VAL A 146 25.85 -3.32 -16.15
C VAL A 146 26.50 -4.31 -15.19
N THR A 147 27.17 -3.84 -14.14
CA THR A 147 27.91 -4.70 -13.20
C THR A 147 27.07 -5.20 -12.03
N GLY A 148 25.90 -4.60 -11.79
CA GLY A 148 25.04 -4.93 -10.65
C GLY A 148 25.65 -4.62 -9.28
N VAL A 149 26.80 -3.92 -9.23
CA VAL A 149 27.54 -3.63 -7.99
C VAL A 149 26.68 -2.88 -6.99
N PHE A 150 25.84 -1.96 -7.45
CA PHE A 150 24.95 -1.19 -6.59
C PHE A 150 23.81 -2.04 -6.02
N LYS A 151 23.35 -3.07 -6.74
CA LYS A 151 22.43 -4.09 -6.21
C LYS A 151 23.10 -4.92 -5.10
N LYS A 152 24.40 -5.18 -5.22
CA LYS A 152 25.19 -5.91 -4.22
C LYS A 152 25.44 -5.06 -2.98
N ILE A 153 25.79 -3.79 -3.15
CA ILE A 153 26.00 -2.82 -2.07
C ILE A 153 24.70 -2.51 -1.35
N THR A 154 23.62 -2.18 -2.07
CA THR A 154 22.31 -1.93 -1.45
C THR A 154 21.78 -3.15 -0.71
N ARG A 155 21.96 -4.36 -1.25
CA ARG A 155 21.63 -5.61 -0.54
C ARG A 155 22.52 -5.83 0.69
N PHE A 156 23.81 -5.50 0.63
CA PHE A 156 24.70 -5.59 1.78
C PHE A 156 24.30 -4.60 2.89
N ILE A 157 23.99 -3.35 2.52
CA ILE A 157 23.51 -2.32 3.44
C ILE A 157 22.15 -2.74 4.03
N TRP A 158 21.23 -3.22 3.21
CA TRP A 158 19.91 -3.71 3.65
C TRP A 158 20.02 -4.89 4.61
N ASN A 159 20.86 -5.88 4.30
CA ASN A 159 21.08 -7.05 5.18
C ASN A 159 21.78 -6.65 6.49
N THR A 160 22.68 -5.66 6.44
CA THR A 160 23.35 -5.13 7.65
C THR A 160 22.37 -4.31 8.50
N TYR A 161 21.52 -3.52 7.85
CA TYR A 161 20.42 -2.79 8.50
C TYR A 161 19.41 -3.75 9.15
N GLU A 162 18.98 -4.81 8.46
CA GLU A 162 18.11 -5.84 9.04
C GLU A 162 18.78 -6.51 10.25
N LYS A 163 20.06 -6.87 10.18
CA LYS A 163 20.75 -7.50 11.31
C LYS A 163 20.87 -6.60 12.55
N ILE A 164 21.02 -5.30 12.36
CA ILE A 164 21.24 -4.34 13.45
C ILE A 164 19.91 -3.84 14.02
N PHE A 165 18.91 -3.56 13.16
CA PHE A 165 17.66 -2.92 13.55
C PHE A 165 16.45 -3.87 13.59
N LYS A 166 16.49 -5.02 12.91
CA LYS A 166 15.54 -6.11 13.14
C LYS A 166 16.20 -7.16 14.02
N LYS A 167 15.99 -7.05 15.34
CA LYS A 167 15.86 -8.28 16.14
C LYS A 167 14.77 -9.10 15.44
N GLU A 168 15.10 -10.33 15.06
CA GLU A 168 14.22 -11.24 14.35
C GLU A 168 12.78 -11.10 14.88
N PRO A 169 11.80 -10.68 14.06
CA PRO A 169 10.44 -10.99 14.40
C PRO A 169 10.37 -12.52 14.34
N LYS A 170 10.11 -13.13 15.50
CA LYS A 170 9.69 -14.53 15.55
C LYS A 170 8.64 -14.70 14.46
N THR A 171 8.92 -15.64 13.57
CA THR A 171 7.99 -16.37 12.70
C THR A 171 6.58 -15.79 12.58
N LYS A 172 6.26 -15.25 11.40
CA LYS A 172 4.91 -14.99 10.86
C LYS A 172 3.98 -14.12 11.72
N GLU A 173 3.99 -12.81 11.46
CA GLU A 173 2.75 -12.02 11.61
C GLU A 173 2.12 -11.85 10.23
N ARG A 174 0.95 -12.48 10.09
CA ARG A 174 -0.03 -12.28 9.03
C ARG A 174 -0.24 -10.78 8.81
N TYR A 175 -0.56 -10.41 7.57
CA TYR A 175 -1.14 -9.12 7.23
C TYR A 175 -2.12 -8.66 8.32
N ASN A 176 -1.80 -7.56 9.00
CA ASN A 176 -2.77 -6.89 9.87
C ASN A 176 -3.82 -6.26 8.96
N GLU A 177 -4.88 -7.00 8.67
CA GLU A 177 -6.15 -6.42 8.23
C GLU A 177 -6.50 -5.30 9.22
N LYS A 178 -6.86 -4.12 8.70
CA LYS A 178 -7.50 -3.07 9.49
C LYS A 178 -8.73 -3.70 10.14
N GLN A 179 -8.66 -4.02 11.43
CA GLN A 179 -9.83 -4.42 12.20
C GLN A 179 -10.79 -3.25 12.27
N THR A 180 -11.71 -3.17 11.30
CA THR A 180 -12.94 -2.44 11.45
C THR A 180 -13.70 -3.08 12.62
N LYS A 181 -13.76 -2.35 13.75
CA LYS A 181 -14.61 -2.67 14.90
C LYS A 181 -16.08 -2.58 14.50
N LYS A 182 -16.54 -3.59 13.78
CA LYS A 182 -17.91 -4.09 13.62
C LYS A 182 -17.84 -5.20 12.56
N VAL A 183 -17.20 -6.30 12.92
CA VAL A 183 -17.55 -7.57 12.30
C VAL A 183 -18.99 -7.83 12.75
N ARG A 184 -19.96 -7.50 11.89
CA ARG A 184 -21.22 -8.21 11.98
C ARG A 184 -20.84 -9.64 11.61
N ASN A 185 -20.77 -10.52 12.61
CA ASN A 185 -20.64 -11.96 12.37
C ASN A 185 -21.88 -12.36 11.56
N PHE A 186 -21.75 -12.36 10.24
CA PHE A 186 -22.73 -12.93 9.31
C PHE A 186 -22.52 -14.43 9.12
N TYR A 187 -21.65 -15.04 9.94
CA TYR A 187 -21.34 -16.46 9.92
C TYR A 187 -21.61 -17.03 11.31
N ASP A 188 -22.56 -17.95 11.35
CA ASP A 188 -22.81 -18.85 12.46
C ASP A 188 -21.55 -19.70 12.67
N GLY A 189 -21.00 -19.70 13.88
CA GLY A 189 -19.74 -20.38 14.20
C GLY A 189 -19.80 -21.92 14.19
N GLU A 190 -20.97 -22.50 13.87
CA GLU A 190 -21.19 -23.95 13.87
C GLU A 190 -20.93 -24.64 12.51
N LEU A 191 -20.71 -23.86 11.45
CA LEU A 191 -20.40 -24.38 10.10
C LEU A 191 -18.97 -24.02 9.71
N ASP A 192 -17.99 -24.80 10.19
CA ASP A 192 -16.65 -24.77 9.60
C ASP A 192 -16.74 -25.27 8.15
N MET A 193 -16.20 -24.52 7.19
CA MET A 193 -16.15 -24.94 5.78
C MET A 193 -15.42 -26.28 5.62
N ASN A 194 -14.54 -26.64 6.56
CA ASN A 194 -13.84 -27.91 6.57
C ASN A 194 -14.70 -29.10 7.06
N ASN A 195 -15.85 -28.85 7.70
CA ASN A 195 -16.81 -29.90 8.05
C ASN A 195 -17.68 -30.35 6.86
N LEU A 196 -17.46 -29.81 5.65
CA LEU A 196 -18.16 -30.23 4.43
C LEU A 196 -17.64 -31.56 3.85
N GLY A 197 -16.66 -32.20 4.51
CA GLY A 197 -16.08 -33.50 4.11
C GLY A 197 -15.22 -33.45 2.86
N VAL A 198 -14.84 -32.24 2.40
CA VAL A 198 -13.87 -32.01 1.34
C VAL A 198 -13.00 -30.83 1.75
N LEU A 199 -11.69 -31.03 1.83
CA LEU A 199 -10.73 -29.97 2.12
C LEU A 199 -10.60 -29.02 0.91
N LEU A 200 -10.88 -27.74 1.12
CA LEU A 200 -10.84 -26.72 0.06
C LEU A 200 -9.53 -25.91 0.15
N LEU A 201 -8.64 -26.03 -0.83
CA LEU A 201 -7.36 -25.32 -0.86
C LEU A 201 -7.23 -24.45 -2.11
N THR A 202 -6.96 -23.16 -1.92
CA THR A 202 -6.70 -22.18 -3.00
C THR A 202 -5.22 -22.09 -3.38
N ILE A 203 -4.36 -22.86 -2.72
CA ILE A 203 -2.92 -22.91 -2.97
C ILE A 203 -2.59 -23.90 -4.09
N GLU A 204 -1.58 -23.56 -4.92
CA GLU A 204 -1.09 -24.41 -6.01
C GLU A 204 -0.31 -25.60 -5.47
N ASP A 205 0.60 -25.36 -4.52
CA ASP A 205 1.41 -26.39 -3.89
C ASP A 205 0.72 -26.96 -2.65
N SER A 206 0.67 -28.29 -2.55
CA SER A 206 0.19 -28.97 -1.35
C SER A 206 1.09 -28.66 -0.15
N PRO A 207 0.53 -28.41 1.05
CA PRO A 207 1.30 -28.39 2.29
C PRO A 207 2.06 -29.71 2.45
N LYS A 208 3.28 -29.65 3.00
CA LYS A 208 4.10 -30.86 3.20
C LYS A 208 3.45 -31.84 4.18
N GLU A 209 2.58 -31.35 5.05
CA GLU A 209 1.83 -32.17 6.00
C GLU A 209 0.69 -32.95 5.34
N LEU A 210 0.27 -32.60 4.11
CA LEU A 210 -0.84 -33.26 3.42
C LEU A 210 -0.31 -34.39 2.52
N ASN A 211 -0.52 -35.65 2.92
CA ASN A 211 -0.08 -36.81 2.14
C ASN A 211 -1.09 -37.15 1.03
N ILE A 212 -0.86 -36.63 -0.17
CA ILE A 212 -1.72 -36.86 -1.34
C ILE A 212 -1.43 -38.24 -1.94
N ILE A 213 -2.46 -39.07 -1.98
CA ILE A 213 -2.47 -40.42 -2.55
C ILE A 213 -2.69 -40.36 -4.06
N GLU A 214 -3.64 -39.55 -4.53
CA GLU A 214 -4.06 -39.52 -5.92
C GLU A 214 -4.56 -38.14 -6.37
N TYR A 215 -4.25 -37.76 -7.61
CA TYR A 215 -4.83 -36.61 -8.31
C TYR A 215 -5.87 -37.10 -9.34
N LYS A 216 -7.15 -36.75 -9.15
CA LYS A 216 -8.24 -37.21 -10.04
C LYS A 216 -8.51 -36.31 -11.25
N GLY A 217 -7.88 -35.14 -11.30
CA GLY A 217 -7.97 -34.21 -12.43
C GLY A 217 -8.77 -32.95 -12.12
N ILE A 218 -9.12 -32.20 -13.16
CA ILE A 218 -9.72 -30.86 -13.03
C ILE A 218 -11.25 -30.98 -12.95
N TYR A 219 -11.82 -30.34 -11.93
CA TYR A 219 -13.25 -30.20 -11.71
C TYR A 219 -13.67 -28.75 -11.96
N GLU A 220 -14.85 -28.58 -12.54
CA GLU A 220 -15.41 -27.26 -12.85
C GLU A 220 -16.91 -27.26 -12.58
N SER A 221 -17.37 -26.19 -11.94
CA SER A 221 -18.80 -25.97 -11.67
C SER A 221 -19.18 -24.54 -11.98
N THR A 222 -20.42 -24.36 -12.44
CA THR A 222 -20.95 -23.03 -12.79
C THR A 222 -22.31 -22.77 -12.18
N HIS A 223 -22.56 -21.51 -11.85
CA HIS A 223 -23.87 -20.99 -11.49
C HIS A 223 -24.14 -19.64 -12.13
N ILE A 224 -25.23 -19.56 -12.90
CA ILE A 224 -25.68 -18.34 -13.57
C ILE A 224 -26.71 -17.65 -12.68
N PHE A 225 -26.58 -16.33 -12.52
CA PHE A 225 -27.53 -15.48 -11.80
C PHE A 225 -27.80 -14.20 -12.57
N SER A 226 -28.95 -13.58 -12.31
CA SER A 226 -29.34 -12.29 -12.89
C SER A 226 -29.45 -11.20 -11.83
N TYR A 227 -29.26 -9.95 -12.25
CA TYR A 227 -29.42 -8.77 -11.41
C TYR A 227 -29.91 -7.57 -12.21
N LYS A 228 -30.53 -6.61 -11.53
CA LYS A 228 -31.14 -5.42 -12.16
C LYS A 228 -30.08 -4.46 -12.71
N ARG A 229 -30.41 -3.79 -13.82
CA ARG A 229 -29.51 -2.85 -14.50
C ARG A 229 -29.47 -1.47 -13.82
N ARG A 230 -28.30 -0.82 -13.87
CA ARG A 230 -27.98 0.52 -13.36
C ARG A 230 -28.80 1.69 -13.96
N GLU A 231 -29.67 1.45 -14.94
CA GLU A 231 -30.43 2.50 -15.65
C GLU A 231 -31.66 3.01 -14.85
N GLU A 232 -32.03 2.36 -13.73
CA GLU A 232 -33.07 2.82 -12.80
C GLU A 232 -32.55 3.79 -11.71
N ILE A 233 -31.32 4.29 -11.86
CA ILE A 233 -30.63 5.15 -10.87
C ILE A 233 -30.92 6.63 -11.12
N LYS A 234 -32.17 7.05 -10.84
CA LYS A 234 -32.50 8.47 -10.60
C LYS A 234 -33.14 8.72 -9.23
N SER A 235 -33.20 7.70 -8.36
CA SER A 235 -34.01 7.71 -7.13
C SER A 235 -33.21 7.72 -5.81
N GLY A 236 -31.86 7.70 -5.84
CA GLY A 236 -31.05 7.69 -4.61
C GLY A 236 -30.99 6.34 -3.89
N ILE A 237 -31.14 5.23 -4.64
CA ILE A 237 -31.26 3.84 -4.15
C ILE A 237 -29.93 3.04 -4.34
N GLU A 238 -28.81 3.73 -4.58
CA GLU A 238 -27.52 3.12 -4.94
C GLU A 238 -27.05 2.08 -3.90
N ASP A 239 -27.13 2.41 -2.61
CA ASP A 239 -26.73 1.54 -1.50
C ASP A 239 -27.50 0.21 -1.40
N SER A 240 -28.72 0.11 -1.93
CA SER A 240 -29.50 -1.14 -1.85
C SER A 240 -29.30 -2.03 -3.06
N LEU A 241 -29.08 -1.46 -4.25
CA LEU A 241 -28.77 -2.22 -5.46
C LEU A 241 -27.40 -2.88 -5.37
N GLU A 242 -26.40 -2.18 -4.82
CA GLU A 242 -25.08 -2.76 -4.56
C GLU A 242 -25.15 -3.92 -3.57
N LYS A 243 -25.94 -3.77 -2.49
CA LYS A 243 -26.16 -4.86 -1.52
C LYS A 243 -26.86 -6.07 -2.14
N GLU A 244 -27.86 -5.83 -3.00
CA GLU A 244 -28.57 -6.90 -3.71
C GLU A 244 -27.63 -7.66 -4.65
N LEU A 245 -26.78 -6.95 -5.41
CA LEU A 245 -25.79 -7.56 -6.29
C LEU A 245 -24.78 -8.42 -5.51
N LEU A 246 -24.22 -7.89 -4.42
CA LEU A 246 -23.29 -8.62 -3.57
C LEU A 246 -23.94 -9.87 -2.95
N LEU A 247 -25.21 -9.76 -2.53
CA LEU A 247 -25.96 -10.90 -1.99
C LEU A 247 -26.20 -11.98 -3.06
N CYS A 248 -26.64 -11.60 -4.26
CA CYS A 248 -26.85 -12.53 -5.37
C CYS A 248 -25.55 -13.23 -5.78
N THR A 249 -24.43 -12.49 -5.78
CA THR A 249 -23.10 -13.05 -6.08
C THR A 249 -22.69 -14.09 -5.05
N LYS A 250 -22.83 -13.77 -3.76
CA LYS A 250 -22.54 -14.71 -2.68
C LYS A 250 -23.37 -15.99 -2.77
N ILE A 251 -24.68 -15.87 -3.01
CA ILE A 251 -25.56 -17.04 -3.19
C ILE A 251 -25.14 -17.87 -4.41
N ALA A 252 -24.68 -17.22 -5.48
CA ALA A 252 -24.20 -17.92 -6.67
C ALA A 252 -22.89 -18.66 -6.41
N GLU A 253 -21.96 -18.07 -5.68
CA GLU A 253 -20.72 -18.72 -5.21
C GLU A 253 -21.03 -19.94 -4.35
N ASP A 254 -21.91 -19.81 -3.35
CA ASP A 254 -22.29 -20.92 -2.47
C ASP A 254 -22.89 -22.09 -3.26
N LYS A 255 -23.72 -21.79 -4.27
CA LYS A 255 -24.34 -22.81 -5.13
C LYS A 255 -23.33 -23.46 -6.09
N ALA A 256 -22.38 -22.70 -6.63
CA ALA A 256 -21.31 -23.25 -7.46
C ALA A 256 -20.43 -24.19 -6.63
N LEU A 257 -19.98 -23.73 -5.45
CA LEU A 257 -19.17 -24.50 -4.53
C LEU A 257 -19.85 -25.81 -4.12
N LEU A 258 -21.13 -25.75 -3.76
CA LEU A 258 -21.90 -26.94 -3.38
C LEU A 258 -22.00 -27.97 -4.52
N LYS A 259 -22.12 -27.51 -5.78
CA LYS A 259 -22.11 -28.41 -6.94
C LYS A 259 -20.74 -29.04 -7.13
N LEU A 260 -19.67 -28.27 -7.00
CA LEU A 260 -18.28 -28.75 -7.11
C LEU A 260 -17.99 -29.83 -6.06
N ILE A 261 -18.35 -29.58 -4.79
CA ILE A 261 -18.16 -30.52 -3.68
C ILE A 261 -18.92 -31.83 -3.95
N LYS A 262 -20.15 -31.75 -4.47
CA LYS A 262 -20.93 -32.94 -4.82
C LYS A 262 -20.28 -33.77 -5.93
N GLN A 263 -19.70 -33.13 -6.94
CA GLN A 263 -18.96 -33.81 -8.01
C GLN A 263 -17.71 -34.49 -7.46
N LEU A 264 -16.90 -33.76 -6.69
CA LEU A 264 -15.68 -34.28 -6.06
C LEU A 264 -15.99 -35.51 -5.18
N ARG A 265 -17.03 -35.42 -4.34
CA ARG A 265 -17.44 -36.52 -3.46
C ARG A 265 -17.96 -37.73 -4.23
N ALA A 266 -18.74 -37.50 -5.31
CA ALA A 266 -19.23 -38.59 -6.15
C ALA A 266 -18.08 -39.41 -6.76
N ASP A 267 -16.97 -38.74 -7.04
CA ASP A 267 -15.75 -39.37 -7.56
C ASP A 267 -14.77 -39.81 -6.45
N GLY A 268 -15.17 -39.73 -5.17
CA GLY A 268 -14.36 -40.17 -4.03
C GLY A 268 -13.15 -39.28 -3.71
N CYS A 269 -13.15 -38.01 -4.13
CA CYS A 269 -12.16 -37.03 -3.69
C CYS A 269 -12.51 -36.52 -2.29
N ASN A 270 -11.51 -36.37 -1.43
CA ASN A 270 -11.64 -35.72 -0.11
C ASN A 270 -10.95 -34.35 -0.05
N GLY A 271 -10.37 -33.88 -1.15
CA GLY A 271 -9.85 -32.51 -1.26
C GLY A 271 -9.89 -31.92 -2.66
N VAL A 272 -9.69 -30.61 -2.74
CA VAL A 272 -9.44 -29.86 -3.98
C VAL A 272 -8.30 -28.88 -3.78
N LEU A 273 -7.32 -28.92 -4.70
CA LEU A 273 -6.20 -27.98 -4.79
C LEU A 273 -6.43 -26.93 -5.87
N ASN A 274 -5.71 -25.81 -5.75
CA ASN A 274 -5.76 -24.70 -6.69
C ASN A 274 -7.21 -24.28 -7.03
N LEU A 275 -8.05 -24.20 -5.99
CA LEU A 275 -9.42 -23.74 -6.14
C LEU A 275 -9.44 -22.26 -6.53
N ASN A 276 -9.97 -21.98 -7.71
CA ASN A 276 -10.11 -20.64 -8.27
C ASN A 276 -11.58 -20.33 -8.55
N THR A 277 -11.99 -19.10 -8.28
CA THR A 277 -13.34 -18.58 -8.51
C THR A 277 -13.26 -17.41 -9.46
N ALA A 278 -13.96 -17.50 -10.59
CA ALA A 278 -14.10 -16.43 -11.57
C ALA A 278 -15.57 -15.98 -11.66
N ILE A 279 -15.79 -14.67 -11.74
CA ILE A 279 -17.10 -14.09 -11.99
C ILE A 279 -17.06 -13.45 -13.37
N GLU A 280 -17.95 -13.89 -14.25
CA GLU A 280 -18.00 -13.46 -15.65
C GLU A 280 -19.37 -12.86 -15.97
N THR A 281 -19.38 -11.68 -16.60
CA THR A 281 -20.62 -11.06 -17.07
C THR A 281 -20.96 -11.58 -18.47
N LEU A 282 -22.11 -12.22 -18.60
CA LEU A 282 -22.59 -12.83 -19.85
C LEU A 282 -23.34 -11.85 -20.76
N GLY A 283 -23.65 -10.65 -20.23
CA GLY A 283 -24.37 -9.60 -20.94
C GLY A 283 -25.84 -9.49 -20.54
N PRO A 284 -26.61 -8.62 -21.19
CA PRO A 284 -28.00 -8.35 -20.82
C PRO A 284 -28.98 -9.38 -21.40
N ASN A 285 -30.01 -9.73 -20.63
CA ASN A 285 -31.13 -10.55 -21.09
C ASN A 285 -32.44 -10.06 -20.46
N LYS A 286 -33.46 -9.77 -21.28
CA LYS A 286 -34.82 -9.35 -20.85
C LYS A 286 -34.86 -8.23 -19.79
N GLY A 287 -33.94 -7.26 -19.87
CA GLY A 287 -33.90 -6.11 -18.94
C GLY A 287 -33.05 -6.31 -17.68
N GLU A 288 -32.53 -7.51 -17.46
CA GLU A 288 -31.57 -7.83 -16.40
C GLU A 288 -30.17 -8.05 -16.98
N ASN A 289 -29.14 -7.91 -16.15
CA ASN A 289 -27.79 -8.33 -16.47
C ASN A 289 -27.58 -9.76 -15.99
N LEU A 290 -27.01 -10.62 -16.83
CA LEU A 290 -26.62 -11.97 -16.47
C LEU A 290 -25.13 -12.00 -16.12
N SER A 291 -24.81 -12.73 -15.06
CA SER A 291 -23.44 -13.10 -14.73
C SER A 291 -23.39 -14.55 -14.29
N GLN A 292 -22.20 -15.14 -14.36
CA GLN A 292 -21.96 -16.48 -13.91
C GLN A 292 -20.78 -16.50 -12.95
N VAL A 293 -20.87 -17.38 -11.96
CA VAL A 293 -19.73 -17.79 -11.13
C VAL A 293 -19.24 -19.12 -11.66
N VAL A 294 -17.94 -19.20 -11.93
CA VAL A 294 -17.23 -20.40 -12.36
C VAL A 294 -16.22 -20.74 -11.26
N MET A 295 -16.30 -21.96 -10.71
CA MET A 295 -15.33 -22.47 -9.74
C MET A 295 -14.61 -23.67 -10.32
N ARG A 296 -13.28 -23.66 -10.24
CA ARG A 296 -12.42 -24.68 -10.85
C ARG A 296 -11.29 -25.07 -9.91
N GLY A 297 -10.92 -26.34 -9.90
CA GLY A 297 -9.80 -26.84 -9.08
C GLY A 297 -9.42 -28.27 -9.44
N THR A 298 -8.37 -28.78 -8.82
CA THR A 298 -7.89 -30.16 -9.04
C THR A 298 -8.33 -31.05 -7.89
N GLY A 299 -9.14 -32.08 -8.17
CA GLY A 299 -9.60 -33.04 -7.19
C GLY A 299 -8.46 -33.95 -6.73
N ILE A 300 -8.37 -34.18 -5.43
CA ILE A 300 -7.35 -35.02 -4.82
C ILE A 300 -7.95 -36.00 -3.80
N VAL A 301 -7.22 -37.07 -3.58
CA VAL A 301 -7.40 -38.01 -2.47
C VAL A 301 -6.15 -37.93 -1.58
N PHE A 302 -6.29 -37.65 -0.30
CA PHE A 302 -5.18 -37.64 0.68
C PHE A 302 -5.50 -38.53 1.88
N GLU A 303 -4.48 -38.98 2.61
CA GLU A 303 -4.68 -39.74 3.85
C GLU A 303 -5.20 -38.81 4.96
N GLU A 304 -6.37 -39.12 5.51
CA GLU A 304 -6.83 -38.48 6.75
C GLU A 304 -6.04 -39.11 7.91
N GLU A 305 -5.32 -38.30 8.69
CA GLU A 305 -4.82 -38.76 9.98
C GLU A 305 -6.05 -39.13 10.83
N GLU A 306 -6.21 -40.43 11.14
CA GLU A 306 -7.23 -40.88 12.08
C GLU A 306 -7.02 -40.15 13.40
N ASP A 307 -7.97 -39.29 13.76
CA ASP A 307 -8.05 -38.68 15.07
C ASP A 307 -8.10 -39.83 16.10
N VAL A 308 -6.98 -40.05 16.80
CA VAL A 308 -6.87 -40.99 17.92
C VAL A 308 -7.69 -40.43 19.08
N SER A 309 -9.01 -40.52 18.94
CA SER A 309 -10.02 -40.13 19.93
C SER A 309 -10.68 -41.37 20.57
N SER A 310 -9.96 -42.49 20.60
CA SER A 310 -10.33 -43.68 21.38
C SER A 310 -9.12 -44.34 22.04
N LEU A 311 -8.52 -43.63 23.00
CA LEU A 311 -7.78 -44.22 24.14
C LEU A 311 -8.11 -43.44 25.41
#